data_AF-A0A958VZK7-F1
#
_entry.id   AF-A0A958VZK7-F1
#
_cell.length_a   1.000
_cell.length_b   1.000
_cell.length_c   1.000
_cell.angle_alpha   90.00
_cell.angle_beta   90.00
_cell.angle_gamma   90.00
#
_symmetry.space_group_name_H-M   'P 1'
#
loop_
_entity.id
_entity.type
_entity.pdbx_description
1 polymer ?
#
loop_
_entity_poly.entity_id
_entity_poly.type
_entity_poly.pdbx_seq_one_letter_code
_entity_poly.pdbx_strand_id
1 'polypeptide(L)'
;MTTEEKQVYMLLKAVIFSYHGLDEEEKQNLEETAVEFDAKNELKWALDFIAQDFITAFDRARAYLNDIIGDYPKKDRIDLINMVWQANNLKGYVTEMEATAMLKLAKDWNVEKELIELVLK
;
A
#
# COMPACT_ATOMS: atom_id res chain seq x y z
N MET A 1 7.63 -10.44 -10.87
CA MET A 1 7.95 -9.21 -10.13
C MET A 1 9.43 -9.21 -9.79
N THR A 2 10.10 -8.09 -9.94
CA THR A 2 11.45 -7.85 -9.41
C THR A 2 11.41 -7.75 -7.89
N THR A 3 12.57 -7.85 -7.22
CA THR A 3 12.67 -7.63 -5.77
C THR A 3 12.15 -6.25 -5.36
N GLU A 4 12.43 -5.22 -6.16
CA GLU A 4 11.96 -3.86 -5.91
C GLU A 4 10.44 -3.75 -6.00
N GLU A 5 9.83 -4.34 -7.04
CA GLU A 5 8.38 -4.38 -7.19
C GLU A 5 7.70 -5.11 -6.02
N LYS A 6 8.28 -6.23 -5.56
CA LYS A 6 7.78 -6.95 -4.38
C LYS A 6 7.88 -6.10 -3.12
N GLN A 7 8.98 -5.38 -2.94
CA GLN A 7 9.20 -4.52 -1.79
C GLN A 7 8.23 -3.32 -1.77
N VAL A 8 8.05 -2.67 -2.92
CA VAL A 8 7.06 -1.61 -3.10
C VAL A 8 5.67 -2.11 -2.75
N TYR A 9 5.28 -3.28 -3.29
CA TYR A 9 3.98 -3.88 -3.04
C TYR A 9 3.77 -4.16 -1.54
N MET A 10 4.71 -4.89 -0.91
CA MET A 10 4.59 -5.28 0.49
C MET A 10 4.56 -4.06 1.40
N LEU A 11 5.41 -3.05 1.16
CA LEU A 11 5.44 -1.82 1.95
C LEU A 11 4.14 -1.04 1.82
N LEU A 12 3.68 -0.84 0.59
CA LEU A 12 2.47 -0.08 0.30
C LEU A 12 1.24 -0.71 0.97
N LYS A 13 1.10 -2.03 0.89
CA LYS A 13 0.00 -2.74 1.54
C LYS A 13 0.12 -2.70 3.07
N ALA A 14 1.31 -2.99 3.61
CA ALA A 14 1.54 -3.03 5.04
C ALA A 14 1.34 -1.66 5.71
N VAL A 15 1.78 -0.57 5.07
CA VAL A 15 1.68 0.78 5.65
C VAL A 15 0.24 1.29 5.68
N ILE A 16 -0.57 0.90 4.69
CA ILE A 16 -1.98 1.27 4.63
C ILE A 16 -2.77 0.54 5.72
N PHE A 17 -2.56 -0.77 5.90
CA PHE A 17 -3.16 -1.52 7.01
C PHE A 17 -2.66 -1.02 8.38
N SER A 18 -1.37 -0.71 8.48
CA SER A 18 -0.79 -0.17 9.73
C SER A 18 -1.25 1.24 10.08
N TYR A 19 -1.95 1.95 9.18
CA TYR A 19 -2.30 3.36 9.37
C TYR A 19 -3.26 3.58 10.55
N HIS A 20 -4.09 2.58 10.87
CA HIS A 20 -4.98 2.60 12.04
C HIS A 20 -4.69 1.47 13.05
N GLY A 21 -3.65 0.66 12.76
CA GLY A 21 -3.26 -0.51 13.53
C GLY A 21 -3.73 -1.80 12.86
N LEU A 22 -2.82 -2.77 12.73
CA LEU A 22 -3.13 -4.04 12.06
C LEU A 22 -4.04 -4.94 12.88
N ASP A 23 -5.15 -5.37 12.28
CA ASP A 23 -5.95 -6.47 12.79
C ASP A 23 -5.45 -7.85 12.28
N GLU A 24 -6.02 -8.93 12.82
CA GLU A 24 -5.60 -10.30 12.45
C GLU A 24 -5.97 -10.68 11.02
N GLU A 25 -7.05 -10.12 10.46
CA GLU A 25 -7.45 -10.38 9.07
C GLU A 25 -6.47 -9.73 8.10
N GLU A 26 -6.05 -8.49 8.38
CA GLU A 26 -5.05 -7.74 7.62
C GLU A 26 -3.67 -8.41 7.70
N LYS A 27 -3.29 -8.94 8.87
CA LYS A 27 -2.04 -9.72 9.02
C LYS A 27 -2.06 -10.96 8.14
N GLN A 28 -3.13 -11.75 8.23
CA GLN A 28 -3.27 -12.95 7.42
C GLN A 28 -3.25 -12.60 5.93
N ASN A 29 -3.93 -11.52 5.54
CA ASN A 29 -3.95 -11.07 4.16
C ASN A 29 -2.55 -10.67 3.65
N LEU A 30 -1.73 -10.00 4.47
CA LEU A 30 -0.33 -9.72 4.14
C LEU A 30 0.49 -11.00 3.97
N GLU A 31 0.33 -11.97 4.87
CA GLU A 31 1.06 -13.24 4.81
C GLU A 31 0.70 -14.05 3.55
N GLU A 32 -0.60 -14.15 3.23
CA GLU A 32 -1.09 -14.81 2.01
C GLU A 32 -0.52 -14.16 0.76
N THR A 33 -0.53 -12.82 0.72
CA THR A 33 0.04 -12.03 -0.38
C THR A 33 1.55 -12.27 -0.52
N ALA A 34 2.27 -12.32 0.60
CA ALA A 34 3.70 -12.58 0.59
C ALA A 34 4.03 -14.02 0.17
N VAL A 35 3.15 -14.99 0.44
CA VAL A 35 3.28 -16.35 -0.09
C VAL A 35 3.02 -16.38 -1.59
N GLU A 36 1.95 -15.72 -2.06
CA GLU A 36 1.56 -15.69 -3.47
C GLU A 36 2.66 -15.10 -4.37
N PHE A 37 3.28 -14.01 -3.93
CA PHE A 37 4.34 -13.34 -4.69
C PHE A 37 5.76 -13.82 -4.35
N ASP A 38 5.93 -14.83 -3.50
CA ASP A 38 7.23 -15.25 -2.97
C ASP A 38 8.04 -14.04 -2.44
N ALA A 39 7.38 -13.25 -1.59
CA ALA A 39 7.82 -11.94 -1.11
C ALA A 39 7.93 -11.88 0.43
N LYS A 40 8.20 -13.01 1.08
CA LYS A 40 8.26 -13.11 2.56
C LYS A 40 9.36 -12.24 3.17
N ASN A 41 10.48 -12.10 2.48
CA ASN A 41 11.59 -11.27 2.97
C ASN A 41 11.22 -9.78 2.90
N GLU A 42 10.53 -9.39 1.83
CA GLU A 42 10.03 -8.05 1.57
C GLU A 42 8.92 -7.67 2.55
N LEU A 43 8.02 -8.61 2.87
CA LEU A 43 7.01 -8.41 3.91
C LEU A 43 7.68 -8.18 5.27
N LYS A 44 8.64 -9.03 5.65
CA LYS A 44 9.38 -8.85 6.90
C LYS A 44 10.05 -7.47 6.94
N TRP A 45 10.71 -7.08 5.86
CA TRP A 45 11.33 -5.76 5.76
C TRP A 45 10.31 -4.62 5.90
N ALA A 46 9.13 -4.74 5.29
CA ALA A 46 8.07 -3.73 5.39
C ALA A 46 7.55 -3.60 6.83
N LEU A 47 7.34 -4.72 7.53
CA LEU A 47 6.94 -4.72 8.93
C LEU A 47 8.02 -4.13 9.83
N ASP A 48 9.28 -4.50 9.61
CA ASP A 48 10.43 -3.94 10.33
C ASP A 48 10.57 -2.43 10.08
N PHE A 49 10.35 -1.97 8.83
CA PHE A 49 10.37 -0.56 8.45
C PHE A 49 9.33 0.24 9.25
N ILE A 50 8.10 -0.27 9.34
CA ILE A 50 7.01 0.35 10.10
C ILE A 50 7.31 0.33 11.59
N ALA A 51 7.81 -0.78 12.11
CA ALA A 51 8.11 -0.97 13.53
C ALA A 51 9.23 -0.06 14.07
N GLN A 52 10.10 0.46 13.22
CA GLN A 52 11.12 1.44 13.61
C GLN A 52 10.51 2.72 14.20
N ASP A 53 9.42 3.20 13.60
CA ASP A 53 8.70 4.38 14.06
C ASP A 53 7.28 4.35 13.48
N PHE A 54 6.33 3.89 14.30
CA PHE A 54 4.92 3.79 13.94
C PHE A 54 4.26 5.15 13.68
N ILE A 55 4.73 6.21 14.34
CA ILE A 55 4.12 7.54 14.23
C ILE A 55 4.43 8.14 12.86
N THR A 56 5.67 7.99 12.40
CA THR A 56 6.11 8.52 11.09
C THR A 56 6.12 7.48 9.98
N ALA A 57 5.71 6.24 10.25
CA ALA A 57 5.76 5.12 9.30
C ALA A 57 5.13 5.46 7.95
N PHE A 58 3.94 6.08 7.97
CA PHE A 58 3.24 6.46 6.75
C PHE A 58 4.00 7.51 5.94
N ASP A 59 4.44 8.59 6.56
CA ASP A 59 5.16 9.65 5.85
C ASP A 59 6.51 9.16 5.33
N ARG A 60 7.21 8.29 6.07
CA ARG A 60 8.45 7.66 5.61
C ARG A 60 8.21 6.71 4.44
N ALA A 61 7.18 5.87 4.52
CA ALA A 61 6.84 4.96 3.43
C ALA A 61 6.40 5.74 2.19
N ARG A 62 5.59 6.79 2.35
CA ARG A 62 5.16 7.69 1.28
C ARG A 62 6.37 8.33 0.60
N ALA A 63 7.34 8.85 1.35
CA ALA A 63 8.56 9.41 0.79
C ALA A 63 9.37 8.36 0.01
N TYR A 64 9.56 7.17 0.58
CA TYR A 64 10.25 6.05 -0.06
C TYR A 64 9.56 5.60 -1.36
N LEU A 65 8.23 5.44 -1.32
CA LEU A 65 7.42 5.05 -2.46
C LEU A 65 7.44 6.11 -3.54
N ASN A 66 7.41 7.41 -3.19
CA ASN A 66 7.49 8.49 -4.16
C ASN A 66 8.84 8.56 -4.89
N ASP A 67 9.94 8.20 -4.22
CA ASP A 67 11.27 8.13 -4.85
C ASP A 67 11.34 7.04 -5.93
N ILE A 68 10.65 5.92 -5.71
CA ILE A 68 10.65 4.77 -6.63
C ILE A 68 9.56 4.91 -7.71
N ILE A 69 8.33 5.17 -7.27
CA ILE A 69 7.11 5.15 -8.12
C ILE A 69 6.88 6.50 -8.82
N GLY A 70 7.49 7.58 -8.35
CA GLY A 70 7.33 8.91 -8.96
C GLY A 70 7.66 8.93 -10.45
N ASP A 71 8.66 8.14 -10.85
CA ASP A 71 9.11 8.02 -12.24
C ASP A 71 8.36 6.96 -13.06
N TYR A 72 7.44 6.21 -12.44
CA TYR A 72 6.71 5.16 -13.14
C TYR A 72 5.74 5.76 -14.17
N PRO A 73 5.49 5.06 -15.28
CA PRO A 73 4.37 5.36 -16.17
C PRO A 73 3.07 5.53 -15.38
N LYS A 74 2.21 6.45 -15.82
CA LYS A 74 0.93 6.72 -15.14
C LYS A 74 0.09 5.45 -14.96
N LYS A 75 0.13 4.55 -15.94
CA LYS A 75 -0.59 3.27 -15.89
C LYS A 75 -0.16 2.42 -14.70
N ASP A 76 1.13 2.28 -14.46
CA ASP A 76 1.65 1.42 -13.39
C ASP A 76 1.31 2.01 -12.01
N ARG A 77 1.30 3.34 -11.90
CA ARG A 77 0.79 4.05 -10.70
C ARG A 77 -0.68 3.78 -10.43
N ILE A 78 -1.50 3.79 -11.48
CA ILE A 78 -2.93 3.44 -11.39
C ILE A 78 -3.08 1.98 -10.95
N ASP A 79 -2.30 1.05 -11.52
CA ASP A 79 -2.37 -0.37 -11.17
C ASP A 79 -1.99 -0.63 -9.71
N LEU A 80 -1.00 0.09 -9.17
CA LEU A 80 -0.64 0.06 -7.75
C LEU A 80 -1.77 0.56 -6.85
N ILE A 81 -2.37 1.71 -7.18
CA ILE A 81 -3.51 2.25 -6.41
C ILE A 81 -4.72 1.30 -6.46
N ASN A 82 -5.04 0.76 -7.65
CA ASN A 82 -6.13 -0.20 -7.83
C ASN A 82 -5.97 -1.39 -6.90
N MET A 83 -4.78 -1.97 -6.91
CA MET A 83 -4.45 -3.15 -6.12
C MET A 83 -4.61 -2.91 -4.62
N VAL A 84 -4.11 -1.79 -4.09
CA VAL A 84 -4.27 -1.43 -2.67
C VAL A 84 -5.73 -1.22 -2.32
N TRP A 85 -6.47 -0.50 -3.18
CA TRP A 85 -7.91 -0.30 -2.99
C TRP A 85 -8.65 -1.63 -2.90
N GLN A 86 -8.39 -2.56 -3.81
CA GLN A 86 -9.00 -3.89 -3.80
C GLN A 86 -8.62 -4.68 -2.54
N ALA A 87 -7.35 -4.64 -2.14
CA ALA A 87 -6.88 -5.32 -0.93
C ALA A 87 -7.56 -4.78 0.33
N ASN A 88 -7.71 -3.47 0.46
CA ASN A 88 -8.40 -2.83 1.57
C ASN A 88 -9.91 -3.08 1.55
N ASN A 89 -10.51 -3.21 0.38
CA ASN A 89 -11.93 -3.45 0.24
C ASN A 89 -12.32 -4.93 0.40
N LEU A 90 -11.36 -5.85 0.60
CA LEU A 90 -11.64 -7.28 0.84
C LEU A 90 -12.54 -7.51 2.07
N LYS A 91 -12.39 -6.69 3.12
CA LYS A 91 -13.26 -6.71 4.32
C LYS A 91 -14.66 -6.15 4.08
N GLY A 92 -14.96 -5.67 2.87
CA GLY A 92 -16.25 -5.11 2.46
C GLY A 92 -16.46 -3.65 2.87
N TYR A 93 -15.47 -3.02 3.48
CA TYR A 93 -15.46 -1.59 3.81
C TYR A 93 -14.03 -1.07 3.92
N VAL A 94 -13.86 0.25 3.76
CA VAL A 94 -12.60 0.96 3.95
C VAL A 94 -12.85 2.07 4.97
N THR A 95 -11.98 2.19 5.97
CA THR A 95 -12.08 3.24 6.98
C THR A 95 -11.74 4.62 6.39
N GLU A 96 -12.23 5.70 6.99
CA GLU A 96 -11.90 7.07 6.55
C GLU A 96 -10.39 7.33 6.58
N MET A 97 -9.69 6.75 7.57
CA MET A 97 -8.25 6.89 7.73
C MET A 97 -7.48 6.22 6.58
N GLU A 98 -7.86 5.00 6.18
CA GLU A 98 -7.29 4.31 5.02
C GLU A 98 -7.61 5.03 3.70
N ALA A 99 -8.86 5.48 3.54
CA ALA A 99 -9.27 6.25 2.37
C ALA A 99 -8.46 7.55 2.25
N THR A 100 -8.22 8.24 3.37
CA THR A 100 -7.39 9.45 3.41
C THR A 100 -5.93 9.14 3.07
N ALA A 101 -5.38 8.03 3.56
CA ALA A 101 -4.03 7.59 3.24
C ALA A 101 -3.89 7.29 1.74
N MET A 102 -4.84 6.58 1.15
CA MET A 102 -4.87 6.29 -0.29
C MET A 102 -5.03 7.55 -1.14
N LEU A 103 -5.88 8.49 -0.74
CA LEU A 103 -6.02 9.78 -1.43
C LEU A 103 -4.72 10.59 -1.41
N LYS A 104 -3.98 10.61 -0.30
CA LYS A 104 -2.67 11.28 -0.20
C LYS A 104 -1.65 10.70 -1.17
N LEU A 105 -1.62 9.37 -1.33
CA LEU A 105 -0.74 8.69 -2.30
C LEU A 105 -1.18 8.95 -3.74
N ALA A 106 -2.48 8.83 -4.03
CA ALA A 106 -3.01 9.10 -5.36
C ALA A 106 -2.72 10.54 -5.82
N LYS A 107 -2.74 11.49 -4.89
CA LYS A 107 -2.34 12.88 -5.14
C LYS A 107 -0.88 13.03 -5.52
N ASP A 108 0.02 12.42 -4.76
CA ASP A 108 1.45 12.46 -5.07
C ASP A 108 1.76 11.84 -6.43
N TRP A 109 1.02 10.79 -6.77
CA TRP A 109 1.19 10.05 -8.01
C TRP A 109 0.40 10.61 -9.17
N ASN A 110 -0.36 11.70 -8.97
CA ASN A 110 -1.20 12.34 -9.98
C ASN A 110 -2.23 11.38 -10.63
N VAL A 111 -2.87 10.56 -9.80
CA VAL A 111 -3.88 9.55 -10.17
C VAL A 111 -5.16 9.64 -9.30
N GLU A 112 -5.42 10.81 -8.70
CA GLU A 112 -6.60 11.05 -7.84
C GLU A 112 -7.92 10.76 -8.56
N LYS A 113 -8.01 11.15 -9.82
CA LYS A 113 -9.22 10.95 -10.62
C LYS A 113 -9.53 9.47 -10.80
N GLU A 114 -8.50 8.67 -11.10
CA GLU A 114 -8.61 7.24 -11.27
C GLU A 114 -8.99 6.55 -9.97
N LEU A 115 -8.43 6.96 -8.83
CA LEU A 115 -8.88 6.46 -7.52
C LEU A 115 -10.37 6.73 -7.30
N ILE A 116 -10.84 7.96 -7.53
CA ILE A 116 -12.27 8.31 -7.37
C ILE A 116 -13.16 7.47 -8.28
N GLU A 117 -12.76 7.26 -9.54
CA GLU A 117 -13.51 6.41 -10.49
C GLU A 117 -13.61 4.95 -10.05
N LEU A 118 -12.64 4.43 -9.28
CA LEU A 118 -12.73 3.08 -8.69
C LEU A 118 -13.72 3.02 -7.54
N VAL A 119 -13.72 4.03 -6.67
CA VAL A 119 -14.58 4.05 -5.48
C VAL A 119 -16.06 4.17 -5.88
N LEU A 120 -16.35 4.85 -6.99
CA LEU A 120 -17.71 5.08 -7.48
C LEU A 120 -18.30 3.90 -8.28
N LYS A 121 -17.54 2.82 -8.50
CA LYS A 121 -18.00 1.60 -9.18
C LYS A 121 -18.49 0.56 -8.19
#